data_AF-A0A1I4BU33-F1
#
_entry.id   AF-A0A1I4BU33-F1
#
_cell.length_a   1.000
_cell.length_b   1.000
_cell.length_c   1.000
_cell.angle_alpha   90.00
_cell.angle_beta   90.00
_cell.angle_gamma   90.00
#
_symmetry.space_group_name_H-M   'P 1'
#
loop_
_entity.id
_entity.type
_entity.pdbx_description
1 polymer ?
#
loop_
_entity_poly.entity_id
_entity_poly.type
_entity_poly.pdbx_seq_one_letter_code
_entity_poly.pdbx_strand_id
1 'polypeptide(L)'
;MKRAYKLFAHENIIKSEFHMTPLNYFDKLNEQSQACLSYAIARNSLKKLKINNFNHMKIYILIILMSGLFFSCEDFLRLAPEHEINTQNFYQNENDFNTALIGIYATMQNFHNVALHYVGEMATDNAEIQLHNPSAEDLSIEESNITAINGRVSGYWTTAYSIIARSNTILNRIENADINDVTKKIYRDKRDF
;
A
#
# COMPACT_ATOMS: atom_id res chain seq x y z
N MET A 1 3.97 -30.34 62.21
CA MET A 1 4.79 -29.78 63.30
C MET A 1 4.46 -28.35 63.71
N LYS A 2 4.08 -27.40 62.82
CA LYS A 2 3.75 -26.01 63.23
C LYS A 2 2.40 -25.81 63.96
N ARG A 3 1.54 -26.83 64.05
CA ARG A 3 0.23 -26.76 64.75
C ARG A 3 0.29 -27.20 66.22
N ALA A 4 1.31 -27.97 66.62
CA ALA A 4 1.46 -28.50 67.99
C ALA A 4 2.09 -27.48 68.96
N TYR A 5 2.95 -26.57 68.48
CA TYR A 5 3.58 -25.53 69.30
C TYR A 5 2.59 -24.47 69.84
N LYS A 6 1.43 -24.29 69.18
CA LYS A 6 0.46 -23.27 69.59
C LYS A 6 -0.48 -23.73 70.71
N LEU A 7 -0.61 -25.04 70.91
CA LEU A 7 -1.43 -25.63 71.98
C LEU A 7 -0.65 -25.78 73.30
N PHE A 8 0.63 -26.14 73.24
CA PHE A 8 1.49 -26.23 74.44
C PHE A 8 1.73 -24.87 75.13
N ALA A 9 1.67 -23.76 74.37
CA ALA A 9 1.76 -22.43 74.94
C ALA A 9 0.48 -22.01 75.69
N HIS A 10 -0.67 -22.63 75.44
CA HIS A 10 -1.94 -22.21 76.02
C HIS A 10 -2.23 -22.84 77.40
N GLU A 11 -1.64 -23.98 77.75
CA GLU A 11 -1.83 -24.61 79.06
C GLU A 11 -0.91 -24.04 80.16
N ASN A 12 0.30 -23.60 79.81
CA ASN A 12 1.24 -23.04 80.79
C ASN A 12 1.01 -21.55 81.12
N ILE A 13 0.16 -20.85 80.36
CA ILE A 13 -0.22 -19.45 80.66
C ILE A 13 -1.30 -19.40 81.75
N ILE A 14 -2.10 -20.45 81.94
CA ILE A 14 -3.28 -20.39 82.83
C ILE A 14 -2.90 -20.58 84.32
N LYS A 15 -1.71 -21.07 84.66
CA LYS A 15 -1.29 -21.27 86.07
C LYS A 15 -0.42 -20.16 86.68
N SER A 16 -0.04 -19.11 85.94
CA SER A 16 0.80 -18.02 86.48
C SER A 16 0.11 -16.65 86.61
N GLU A 17 -1.14 -16.48 86.15
CA GLU A 17 -1.86 -15.21 86.24
C GLU A 17 -3.02 -15.31 87.24
N PHE A 18 -2.71 -15.40 88.54
CA PHE A 18 -3.70 -15.13 89.61
C PHE A 18 -3.23 -14.02 90.56
N HIS A 19 -2.48 -13.05 90.02
CA HIS A 19 -2.16 -11.78 90.67
C HIS A 19 -2.08 -10.66 89.62
N MET A 20 -3.22 -10.29 89.05
CA MET A 20 -3.31 -9.09 88.21
C MET A 20 -4.36 -8.17 88.84
N THR A 21 -3.91 -7.01 89.31
CA THR A 21 -4.79 -5.98 89.86
C THR A 21 -5.66 -5.38 88.74
N PRO A 22 -6.89 -4.92 89.03
CA PRO A 22 -7.87 -4.52 88.01
C PRO A 22 -7.34 -3.46 87.03
N LEU A 23 -6.46 -2.57 87.49
CA LEU A 23 -5.88 -1.48 86.70
C LEU A 23 -5.03 -1.99 85.51
N ASN A 24 -4.22 -3.03 85.72
CA ASN A 24 -3.33 -3.58 84.70
C ASN A 24 -4.06 -4.35 83.59
N TYR A 25 -5.27 -4.84 83.86
CA TYR A 25 -6.09 -5.55 82.87
C TYR A 25 -6.69 -4.58 81.84
N PHE A 26 -7.16 -3.41 82.28
CA PHE A 26 -7.71 -2.38 81.39
C PHE A 26 -6.64 -1.76 80.48
N ASP A 27 -5.43 -1.52 80.99
CA ASP A 27 -4.33 -0.97 80.18
C ASP A 27 -3.91 -1.93 79.06
N LYS A 28 -3.82 -3.23 79.36
CA LYS A 28 -3.47 -4.29 78.38
C LYS A 28 -4.56 -4.46 77.30
N LEU A 29 -5.83 -4.28 77.66
CA LEU A 29 -6.94 -4.27 76.70
C LEU A 29 -6.91 -3.03 75.79
N ASN A 30 -6.57 -1.87 76.33
CA ASN A 30 -6.46 -0.63 75.55
C ASN A 30 -5.31 -0.73 74.52
N GLU A 31 -4.16 -1.26 74.94
CA GLU A 31 -3.00 -1.50 74.07
C GLU A 31 -3.32 -2.50 72.94
N GLN A 32 -4.04 -3.59 73.24
CA GLN A 32 -4.52 -4.54 72.21
C GLN A 32 -5.52 -3.89 71.24
N SER A 33 -6.39 -3.00 71.72
CA SER A 33 -7.34 -2.29 70.86
C SER A 33 -6.63 -1.33 69.90
N GLN A 34 -5.59 -0.62 70.36
CA GLN A 34 -4.77 0.28 69.55
C GLN A 34 -3.91 -0.48 68.54
N ALA A 35 -3.39 -1.65 68.91
CA ALA A 35 -2.71 -2.56 67.99
C ALA A 35 -3.66 -3.07 66.88
N CYS A 36 -4.90 -3.40 67.23
CA CYS A 36 -5.92 -3.78 66.25
C CYS A 36 -6.31 -2.61 65.32
N LEU A 37 -6.45 -1.40 65.87
CA LEU A 37 -6.78 -0.20 65.10
C LEU A 37 -5.66 0.16 64.12
N SER A 38 -4.41 0.13 64.56
CA SER A 38 -3.23 0.39 63.71
C SER A 38 -3.06 -0.66 62.62
N TYR A 39 -3.29 -1.95 62.92
CA TYR A 39 -3.29 -3.02 61.92
C TYR A 39 -4.42 -2.85 60.89
N ALA A 40 -5.63 -2.46 61.30
CA ALA A 40 -6.74 -2.20 60.39
C ALA A 40 -6.45 -1.02 59.44
N ILE A 41 -5.86 0.06 59.94
CA ILE A 41 -5.44 1.23 59.15
C ILE A 41 -4.32 0.86 58.17
N ALA A 42 -3.31 0.11 58.62
CA ALA A 42 -2.23 -0.40 57.77
C ALA A 42 -2.77 -1.34 56.66
N ARG A 43 -3.73 -2.20 56.99
CA ARG A 43 -4.35 -3.10 56.01
C ARG A 43 -5.16 -2.34 54.96
N ASN A 44 -5.89 -1.29 55.35
CA ASN A 44 -6.68 -0.48 54.41
C ASN A 44 -5.80 0.40 53.52
N SER A 45 -4.70 0.97 54.04
CA SER A 45 -3.73 1.73 53.24
C SER A 45 -3.01 0.84 52.22
N LEU A 46 -2.60 -0.38 52.61
CA LEU A 46 -2.03 -1.37 51.68
C LEU A 46 -3.02 -1.81 50.59
N LYS A 47 -4.29 -2.04 50.95
CA LYS A 47 -5.34 -2.32 49.94
C LYS A 47 -5.50 -1.16 48.95
N LYS A 48 -5.51 0.07 49.42
CA LYS A 48 -5.63 1.28 48.59
C LYS A 48 -4.43 1.43 47.63
N LEU A 49 -3.21 1.20 48.11
CA LEU A 49 -1.99 1.18 47.29
C LEU A 49 -2.04 0.10 46.20
N LYS A 50 -2.49 -1.12 46.53
CA LYS A 50 -2.59 -2.22 45.56
C LYS A 50 -3.63 -1.96 44.47
N ILE A 51 -4.77 -1.35 44.83
CA ILE A 51 -5.83 -0.96 43.88
C ILE A 51 -5.33 0.14 42.94
N ASN A 52 -4.65 1.17 43.47
CA ASN A 52 -4.09 2.24 42.65
C ASN A 52 -3.05 1.71 41.65
N ASN A 53 -2.12 0.86 42.09
CA ASN A 53 -1.12 0.25 41.20
C ASN A 53 -1.75 -0.61 40.10
N PHE A 54 -2.83 -1.33 40.41
CA PHE A 54 -3.56 -2.13 39.41
C PHE A 54 -4.29 -1.25 38.39
N ASN A 55 -4.84 -0.11 38.81
CA ASN A 55 -5.47 0.86 37.91
C ASN A 55 -4.44 1.56 37.01
N HIS A 56 -3.25 1.88 37.54
CA HIS A 56 -2.15 2.43 36.75
C HIS A 56 -1.67 1.42 35.69
N MET A 57 -1.51 0.13 36.02
CA MET A 57 -1.17 -0.90 35.02
C MET A 57 -2.19 -0.99 33.88
N LYS A 58 -3.50 -0.91 34.18
CA LYS A 58 -4.55 -0.91 33.15
C LYS A 58 -4.46 0.30 32.21
N ILE A 59 -4.15 1.48 32.76
CA ILE A 59 -3.94 2.70 31.99
C ILE A 59 -2.74 2.56 31.05
N TYR A 60 -1.62 2.00 31.52
CA TYR A 60 -0.46 1.76 30.66
C TYR A 60 -0.77 0.76 29.53
N ILE A 61 -1.54 -0.29 29.80
CA ILE A 61 -1.96 -1.27 28.77
C ILE A 61 -2.87 -0.60 27.73
N LEU A 62 -3.81 0.25 28.16
CA LEU A 62 -4.69 1.01 27.25
C LEU A 62 -3.91 1.98 26.36
N ILE A 63 -2.89 2.65 26.89
CA ILE A 63 -2.03 3.56 26.13
C ILE A 63 -1.22 2.80 25.07
N ILE A 64 -0.70 1.62 25.40
CA ILE A 64 0.03 0.76 24.45
C ILE A 64 -0.90 0.22 23.35
N LEU A 65 -2.14 -0.13 23.70
CA LEU A 65 -3.12 -0.56 22.70
C LEU A 65 -3.50 0.59 21.75
N MET A 66 -3.63 1.80 22.27
CA MET A 66 -4.03 2.99 21.50
C MET A 66 -2.90 3.54 20.63
N SER A 67 -1.62 3.34 21.00
CA SER A 67 -0.49 3.73 20.16
C SER A 67 -0.36 2.89 18.89
N GLY A 68 -0.88 1.64 18.89
CA GLY A 68 -0.92 0.79 17.70
C GLY A 68 -1.84 1.29 16.59
N LEU A 69 -2.80 2.18 16.89
CA LEU A 69 -3.72 2.75 15.90
C LEU A 69 -3.06 3.81 15.01
N PHE A 70 -1.89 4.34 15.39
CA PHE A 70 -1.16 5.34 14.61
C PHE A 70 -0.10 4.75 13.68
N PHE A 71 0.19 3.45 13.78
CA PHE A 71 1.05 2.74 12.83
C PHE A 71 0.20 2.18 11.68
N SER A 72 -0.26 3.07 10.80
CA SER A 72 -0.82 2.67 9.50
C SER A 72 0.29 2.57 8.47
N CYS A 73 0.46 1.40 7.86
CA CYS A 73 1.37 1.20 6.74
C CYS A 73 0.67 1.67 5.45
N GLU A 74 0.92 2.91 5.01
CA GLU A 74 0.38 3.41 3.73
C GLU A 74 0.98 2.68 2.51
N ASP A 75 2.25 2.24 2.61
CA ASP A 75 2.99 1.72 1.46
C ASP A 75 2.49 0.34 0.98
N PHE A 76 1.81 -0.44 1.84
CA PHE A 76 1.19 -1.71 1.43
C PHE A 76 -0.06 -1.51 0.55
N LEU A 77 -0.72 -0.35 0.62
CA LEU A 77 -1.92 -0.05 -0.18
C LEU A 77 -1.60 0.75 -1.45
N ARG A 78 -0.36 1.22 -1.59
CA ARG A 78 0.13 1.94 -2.78
C ARG A 78 1.02 1.03 -3.64
N LEU A 79 0.58 -0.19 -3.93
CA LEU A 79 1.21 -0.95 -5.01
C LEU A 79 0.79 -0.31 -6.34
N ALA A 80 1.72 0.41 -6.97
CA ALA A 80 1.63 0.59 -8.42
C ALA A 80 1.65 -0.83 -9.03
N PRO A 81 0.78 -1.13 -10.02
CA PRO A 81 0.80 -2.43 -10.68
C PRO A 81 2.20 -2.75 -11.19
N GLU A 82 2.82 -3.80 -10.62
CA GLU A 82 4.23 -4.18 -10.84
C GLU A 82 4.52 -4.56 -12.30
N HIS A 83 3.46 -4.81 -13.08
CA HIS A 83 3.51 -5.24 -14.47
C HIS A 83 2.85 -4.28 -15.46
N GLU A 84 2.24 -3.18 -15.00
CA GLU A 84 1.77 -2.16 -15.92
C GLU A 84 2.81 -1.07 -16.04
N ILE A 85 3.21 -0.82 -17.28
CA ILE A 85 4.00 0.36 -17.62
C ILE A 85 3.14 1.58 -17.32
N ASN A 86 3.30 2.17 -16.13
CA ASN A 86 2.67 3.43 -15.83
C ASN A 86 3.28 4.50 -16.74
N THR A 87 2.46 5.11 -17.58
CA THR A 87 2.88 6.18 -18.51
C THR A 87 3.56 7.36 -17.83
N GLN A 88 3.33 7.57 -16.51
CA GLN A 88 4.05 8.57 -15.72
C GLN A 88 5.49 8.18 -15.43
N ASN A 89 5.78 6.89 -15.22
CA ASN A 89 7.10 6.40 -14.80
C ASN A 89 7.91 5.77 -15.93
N PHE A 90 7.33 5.63 -17.12
CA PHE A 90 8.00 4.97 -18.23
C PHE A 90 9.11 5.79 -18.86
N TYR A 91 8.97 7.12 -18.97
CA TYR A 91 9.89 7.96 -19.74
C TYR A 91 11.02 8.53 -18.88
N GLN A 92 11.90 7.67 -18.34
CA GLN A 92 12.95 8.12 -17.41
C GLN A 92 14.34 8.16 -18.04
N ASN A 93 14.74 7.07 -18.72
CA ASN A 93 16.10 6.91 -19.24
C ASN A 93 16.09 6.65 -20.75
N GLU A 94 17.26 6.73 -21.38
CA GLU A 94 17.42 6.56 -22.83
C GLU A 94 16.88 5.21 -23.35
N ASN A 95 17.01 4.13 -22.59
CA ASN A 95 16.52 2.82 -22.99
C ASN A 95 14.99 2.78 -23.09
N ASP A 96 14.29 3.48 -22.20
CA ASP A 96 12.83 3.58 -22.25
C ASP A 96 12.36 4.31 -23.51
N PHE A 97 13.02 5.42 -23.85
CA PHE A 97 12.75 6.17 -25.07
C PHE A 97 13.09 5.37 -26.34
N ASN A 98 14.17 4.60 -26.31
CA ASN A 98 14.52 3.69 -27.41
C ASN A 98 13.46 2.58 -27.58
N THR A 99 13.00 2.00 -26.47
CA THR A 99 11.92 0.99 -26.48
C THR A 99 10.62 1.57 -27.05
N ALA A 100 10.24 2.78 -26.62
CA ALA A 100 9.09 3.50 -27.15
C ALA A 100 9.22 3.73 -28.67
N LEU A 101 10.40 4.16 -29.10
CA LEU A 101 10.70 4.42 -30.51
C LEU A 101 10.62 3.14 -31.36
N ILE A 102 11.17 2.03 -30.88
CA ILE A 102 11.07 0.71 -31.53
C ILE A 102 9.60 0.31 -31.72
N GLY A 103 8.75 0.53 -30.71
CA GLY A 103 7.32 0.26 -30.81
C GLY A 103 6.60 1.10 -31.87
N ILE A 104 6.99 2.37 -32.03
CA ILE A 104 6.48 3.23 -33.11
C ILE A 104 6.91 2.70 -34.46
N TYR A 105 8.20 2.38 -34.65
CA TYR A 105 8.69 1.84 -35.92
C TYR A 105 8.05 0.49 -36.27
N ALA A 106 7.82 -0.39 -35.30
CA ALA A 106 7.11 -1.64 -35.53
C ALA A 106 5.67 -1.40 -36.01
N THR A 107 4.98 -0.39 -35.45
CA THR A 107 3.64 -0.01 -35.89
C THR A 107 3.68 0.60 -37.30
N MET A 108 4.65 1.48 -37.56
CA MET A 108 4.85 2.12 -38.87
C MET A 108 5.17 1.11 -39.96
N GLN A 109 6.02 0.12 -39.68
CA GLN A 109 6.38 -0.94 -40.63
C GLN A 109 5.13 -1.73 -41.05
N ASN A 110 4.29 -2.12 -40.09
CA ASN A 110 3.02 -2.79 -40.39
C ASN A 110 2.06 -1.91 -41.16
N PHE A 111 1.98 -0.61 -40.82
CA PHE A 111 1.19 0.36 -41.54
C PHE A 111 1.66 0.48 -43.00
N HIS A 112 2.97 0.58 -43.23
CA HIS A 112 3.55 0.66 -44.57
C HIS A 112 3.23 -0.58 -45.41
N ASN A 113 3.42 -1.77 -44.85
CA ASN A 113 3.25 -3.04 -45.58
C ASN A 113 1.79 -3.33 -45.99
N VAL A 114 0.82 -2.74 -45.30
CA VAL A 114 -0.60 -3.01 -45.56
C VAL A 114 -1.28 -1.76 -46.09
N ALA A 115 -1.34 -0.69 -45.31
CA ALA A 115 -2.19 0.47 -45.62
C ALA A 115 -1.73 1.22 -46.87
N LEU A 116 -0.41 1.39 -47.08
CA LEU A 116 0.07 2.14 -48.25
C LEU A 116 -0.24 1.43 -49.56
N HIS A 117 -0.19 0.09 -49.60
CA HIS A 117 -0.52 -0.65 -50.81
C HIS A 117 -2.04 -0.62 -51.06
N TYR A 118 -2.85 -0.74 -50.01
CA TYR A 118 -4.29 -0.69 -50.16
C TYR A 118 -4.83 0.70 -50.53
N VAL A 119 -4.27 1.76 -49.97
CA VAL A 119 -4.70 3.13 -50.28
C VAL A 119 -4.04 3.66 -51.56
N GLY A 120 -2.80 3.27 -51.84
CA GLY A 120 -2.00 3.80 -52.94
C GLY A 120 -2.12 3.03 -54.25
N GLU A 121 -2.33 1.71 -54.20
CA GLU A 121 -2.29 0.84 -55.40
C GLU A 121 -3.63 0.17 -55.68
N MET A 122 -4.36 -0.34 -54.67
CA MET A 122 -5.60 -1.10 -54.94
C MET A 122 -6.70 -0.28 -55.61
N ALA A 123 -6.76 1.04 -55.38
CA ALA A 123 -7.71 1.91 -56.07
C ALA A 123 -7.28 2.29 -57.50
N THR A 124 -6.11 1.81 -57.94
CA THR A 124 -5.59 2.00 -59.30
C THR A 124 -5.82 0.75 -60.13
N ASP A 125 -5.66 0.86 -61.44
CA ASP A 125 -5.74 -0.27 -62.38
C ASP A 125 -4.44 -1.11 -62.44
N ASN A 126 -3.49 -0.89 -61.52
CA ASN A 126 -2.21 -1.60 -61.47
C ASN A 126 -2.28 -2.93 -60.71
N ALA A 127 -3.32 -3.18 -59.92
CA ALA A 127 -3.46 -4.38 -59.08
C ALA A 127 -4.92 -4.81 -58.95
N GLU A 128 -5.15 -6.11 -58.76
CA GLU A 128 -6.48 -6.70 -58.54
C GLU A 128 -6.48 -7.61 -57.30
N ILE A 129 -7.64 -7.78 -56.67
CA ILE A 129 -7.79 -8.66 -55.51
C ILE A 129 -8.05 -10.10 -55.97
N GLN A 130 -7.05 -10.97 -55.82
CA GLN A 130 -7.17 -12.41 -56.13
C GLN A 130 -7.56 -13.28 -54.92
N LEU A 131 -8.36 -12.74 -53.99
CA LEU A 131 -8.86 -13.49 -52.84
C LEU A 131 -10.05 -14.38 -53.24
N HIS A 132 -10.11 -15.61 -52.71
CA HIS A 132 -11.24 -16.50 -52.97
C HIS A 132 -12.59 -15.93 -52.47
N ASN A 133 -12.56 -15.19 -51.37
CA ASN A 133 -13.73 -14.51 -50.78
C ASN A 133 -13.28 -13.13 -50.25
N PRO A 134 -13.19 -12.10 -51.10
CA PRO A 134 -12.82 -10.76 -50.67
C PRO A 134 -13.94 -10.14 -49.82
N SER A 135 -13.58 -9.28 -48.88
CA SER A 135 -14.59 -8.54 -48.12
C SER A 135 -15.21 -7.44 -48.99
N ALA A 136 -16.45 -7.04 -48.69
CA ALA A 136 -17.10 -5.93 -49.39
C ALA A 136 -16.33 -4.61 -49.24
N GLU A 137 -15.61 -4.43 -48.13
CA GLU A 137 -14.78 -3.24 -47.91
C GLU A 137 -13.55 -3.24 -48.81
N ASP A 138 -12.92 -4.41 -49.03
CA ASP A 138 -11.75 -4.53 -49.91
C ASP A 138 -12.16 -4.33 -51.37
N LEU A 139 -13.26 -4.94 -51.82
CA LEU A 139 -13.82 -4.73 -53.16
C LEU A 139 -14.20 -3.27 -53.40
N SER A 140 -14.76 -2.58 -52.40
CA SER A 140 -15.12 -1.17 -52.57
C SER A 140 -13.91 -0.26 -52.81
N ILE A 141 -12.71 -0.66 -52.36
CA ILE A 141 -11.46 0.07 -52.64
C ILE A 141 -10.99 -0.21 -54.07
N GLU A 142 -11.00 -1.48 -54.48
CA GLU A 142 -10.63 -1.91 -55.84
C GLU A 142 -11.53 -1.27 -56.91
N GLU A 143 -12.84 -1.27 -56.70
CA GLU A 143 -13.82 -0.68 -57.61
C GLU A 143 -13.90 0.86 -57.50
N SER A 144 -13.06 1.49 -56.68
CA SER A 144 -13.09 2.94 -56.41
C SER A 144 -14.46 3.46 -55.94
N ASN A 145 -15.24 2.60 -55.26
CA ASN A 145 -16.58 2.87 -54.73
C ASN A 145 -16.58 2.98 -53.20
N ILE A 146 -15.56 3.63 -52.65
CA ILE A 146 -15.35 3.76 -51.21
C ILE A 146 -16.43 4.68 -50.61
N THR A 147 -17.05 4.24 -49.52
CA THR A 147 -18.01 5.04 -48.75
C THR A 147 -17.46 5.42 -47.38
N ALA A 148 -18.08 6.42 -46.73
CA ALA A 148 -17.65 6.90 -45.41
C ALA A 148 -17.70 5.85 -44.28
N ILE A 149 -18.40 4.73 -44.49
CA ILE A 149 -18.53 3.64 -43.51
C ILE A 149 -17.47 2.55 -43.68
N ASN A 150 -16.56 2.65 -44.66
CA ASN A 150 -15.55 1.63 -44.92
C ASN A 150 -14.57 1.50 -43.72
N GLY A 151 -14.59 0.33 -43.07
CA GLY A 151 -13.78 0.04 -41.90
C GLY A 151 -12.28 0.02 -42.16
N ARG A 152 -11.83 -0.39 -43.37
CA ARG A 152 -10.41 -0.37 -43.76
C ARG A 152 -9.85 1.04 -43.73
N VAL A 153 -10.51 1.98 -44.39
CA VAL A 153 -10.07 3.38 -44.46
C VAL A 153 -10.03 4.02 -43.08
N SER A 154 -11.08 3.80 -42.27
CA SER A 154 -11.13 4.28 -40.88
C SER A 154 -10.00 3.68 -40.03
N GLY A 155 -9.71 2.39 -40.22
CA GLY A 155 -8.60 1.70 -39.56
C GLY A 155 -7.25 2.31 -39.91
N TYR A 156 -6.98 2.52 -41.19
CA TYR A 156 -5.73 3.14 -41.64
C TYR A 156 -5.56 4.55 -41.09
N TRP A 157 -6.61 5.37 -41.14
CA TRP A 157 -6.61 6.71 -40.54
C TRP A 157 -6.29 6.65 -39.05
N THR A 158 -6.98 5.79 -38.31
CA THR A 158 -6.78 5.61 -36.86
C THR A 158 -5.35 5.17 -36.55
N THR A 159 -4.78 4.24 -37.32
CA THR A 159 -3.39 3.80 -37.14
C THR A 159 -2.40 4.94 -37.41
N ALA A 160 -2.59 5.71 -38.48
CA ALA A 160 -1.74 6.86 -38.78
C ALA A 160 -1.74 7.90 -37.64
N TYR A 161 -2.92 8.25 -37.12
CA TYR A 161 -3.03 9.17 -35.99
C TYR A 161 -2.45 8.59 -34.69
N SER A 162 -2.56 7.28 -34.47
CA SER A 162 -1.92 6.62 -33.33
C SER A 162 -0.40 6.72 -33.39
N ILE A 163 0.20 6.52 -34.57
CA ILE A 163 1.63 6.71 -34.79
C ILE A 163 2.03 8.15 -34.49
N ILE A 164 1.32 9.14 -35.04
CA ILE A 164 1.58 10.57 -34.81
C ILE A 164 1.48 10.90 -33.31
N ALA A 165 0.43 10.43 -32.63
CA ALA A 165 0.22 10.70 -31.22
C ALA A 165 1.34 10.11 -30.34
N ARG A 166 1.81 8.90 -30.65
CA ARG A 166 2.93 8.25 -29.94
C ARG A 166 4.25 9.00 -30.17
N SER A 167 4.52 9.42 -31.40
CA SER A 167 5.70 10.24 -31.74
C SER A 167 5.69 11.56 -30.96
N ASN A 168 4.56 12.27 -30.96
CA ASN A 168 4.40 13.51 -30.19
C ASN A 168 4.56 13.29 -28.68
N THR A 169 4.15 12.14 -28.17
CA THR A 169 4.36 11.79 -26.75
C THR A 169 5.84 11.68 -26.42
N ILE A 170 6.63 10.98 -27.25
CA ILE A 170 8.09 10.89 -27.08
C ILE A 170 8.72 12.30 -27.10
N LEU A 171 8.36 13.12 -28.08
CA LEU A 171 8.93 14.47 -28.24
C LEU A 171 8.60 15.40 -27.07
N ASN A 172 7.38 15.32 -26.52
CA ASN A 172 7.00 16.13 -25.36
C ASN A 172 7.66 15.65 -24.06
N ARG A 173 7.91 14.35 -23.94
CA ARG A 173 8.48 13.76 -22.71
C ARG A 173 10.00 13.88 -22.67
N ILE A 174 10.68 13.82 -23.81
CA ILE A 174 12.15 13.83 -23.86
C ILE A 174 12.77 15.13 -23.37
N GLU A 175 12.05 16.26 -23.47
CA GLU A 175 12.54 17.55 -22.96
C GLU A 175 12.80 17.53 -21.45
N ASN A 176 11.95 16.82 -20.72
CA ASN A 176 11.99 16.73 -19.26
C ASN A 176 12.79 15.52 -18.73
N ALA A 177 13.27 14.65 -19.61
CA ALA A 177 14.02 13.45 -19.23
C ALA A 177 15.49 13.76 -18.94
N ASP A 178 16.09 12.99 -18.03
CA ASP A 178 17.51 13.06 -17.69
C ASP A 178 18.35 12.30 -18.73
N ILE A 179 18.41 12.86 -19.93
CA ILE A 179 19.13 12.34 -21.10
C ILE A 179 20.08 13.41 -21.60
N ASN A 180 21.25 13.00 -22.09
CA ASN A 180 22.25 13.92 -22.62
C ASN A 180 21.70 14.76 -23.80
N ASP A 181 22.23 15.98 -23.96
CA ASP A 181 21.73 16.93 -24.96
C ASP A 181 21.97 16.49 -26.41
N VAL A 182 23.02 15.69 -26.66
CA VAL A 182 23.33 15.16 -28.00
C VAL A 182 22.25 14.19 -28.45
N THR A 183 21.86 13.26 -27.58
CA THR A 183 20.78 12.29 -27.79
C THR A 183 19.46 13.04 -27.96
N LYS A 184 19.14 14.01 -27.10
CA LYS A 184 17.94 14.86 -27.26
C LYS A 184 17.88 15.52 -28.64
N LYS A 185 19.00 16.03 -29.15
CA LYS A 185 19.09 16.61 -30.50
C LYS A 185 18.80 15.57 -31.59
N ILE A 186 19.35 14.35 -31.49
CA ILE A 186 19.08 13.27 -32.45
C ILE A 186 17.58 12.97 -32.55
N TYR A 187 16.87 12.90 -31.41
CA TYR A 187 15.43 12.66 -31.40
C TYR A 187 14.64 13.84 -32.01
N ARG A 188 15.10 15.08 -31.81
CA ARG A 188 14.53 16.26 -32.49
C ARG A 188 14.75 16.20 -34.00
N ASP A 189 15.95 15.83 -34.44
CA ASP A 189 16.27 15.73 -35.88
C ASP A 189 15.42 14.63 -36.55
N LYS A 190 15.13 13.53 -35.83
CA LYS A 190 14.21 12.47 -36.28
C LYS A 190 12.73 12.87 -36.36
N ARG A 191 12.31 13.98 -35.74
CA ARG A 191 10.94 14.50 -35.87
C ARG A 191 10.68 15.02 -37.28
N ASP A 192 11.71 15.59 -37.89
CA ASP A 192 11.60 16.31 -39.16
C ASP A 192 11.64 15.36 -40.38
N PHE A 193 11.83 14.05 -40.14
CA PHE A 193 11.79 12.96 -41.11
C PHE A 193 10.60 12.03 -40.84
#